data_AF-A0AAX3L927-F1
#
_entry.id   AF-A0AAX3L927-F1
#
_cell.length_a   1.000
_cell.length_b   1.000
_cell.length_c   1.000
_cell.angle_alpha   90.00
_cell.angle_beta   90.00
_cell.angle_gamma   90.00
#
_symmetry.space_group_name_H-M   'P 1'
#
loop_
_entity.id
_entity.type
_entity.pdbx_description
1 polymer ?
#
loop_
_entity_poly.entity_id
_entity_poly.type
_entity_poly.pdbx_seq_one_letter_code
_entity_poly.pdbx_strand_id
1 'polypeptide(L)'
;MPITVQEIKEYYDQFGLHDLSSMPTSDYRQALSNGGLLWIDHHDFIRSTLSDEILATNREQVDALIEHLRAFRERMPTPPKWMSDK
;
A
#
# COMPACT_ATOMS: atom_id res chain seq x y z
N MET A 1 16.21 -13.53 -8.61
CA MET A 1 15.25 -14.64 -8.41
C MET A 1 13.86 -14.03 -8.46
N PRO A 2 12.87 -14.62 -9.15
CA PRO A 2 11.49 -14.15 -9.06
C PRO A 2 10.94 -14.38 -7.65
N ILE A 3 10.03 -13.50 -7.21
CA ILE A 3 9.33 -13.65 -5.92
C ILE A 3 8.50 -14.93 -5.96
N THR A 4 8.66 -15.78 -4.95
CA THR A 4 7.95 -17.04 -4.81
C THR A 4 6.58 -16.86 -4.19
N VAL A 5 5.68 -17.83 -4.41
CA VAL A 5 4.36 -17.84 -3.76
C VAL A 5 4.47 -17.88 -2.24
N GLN A 6 5.51 -18.53 -1.70
CA GLN A 6 5.75 -18.60 -0.26
C GLN A 6 6.12 -17.23 0.31
N GLU A 7 7.02 -16.49 -0.36
CA GLU A 7 7.38 -15.13 0.06
C GLU A 7 6.18 -14.17 -0.01
N ILE A 8 5.33 -14.29 -1.04
CA ILE A 8 4.08 -13.51 -1.14
C ILE A 8 3.16 -13.80 0.05
N LYS A 9 3.03 -15.08 0.42
CA LYS A 9 2.20 -15.50 1.54
C LYS A 9 2.74 -14.95 2.86
N GLU A 10 4.04 -15.10 3.12
CA GLU A 10 4.70 -14.60 4.33
C GLU A 10 4.55 -13.08 4.48
N TYR A 11 4.68 -12.34 3.38
CA TYR A 11 4.42 -10.91 3.34
C TYR A 11 2.97 -10.56 3.71
N TYR A 12 1.98 -11.27 3.15
CA TYR A 12 0.59 -11.04 3.51
C TYR A 12 0.29 -11.42 4.96
N ASP A 13 0.86 -12.53 5.46
CA ASP A 13 0.73 -12.97 6.85
C ASP A 13 1.32 -11.90 7.79
N GLN A 14 2.48 -11.32 7.45
CA GLN A 14 3.16 -10.30 8.24
C GLN A 14 2.35 -9.00 8.37
N PHE A 15 1.72 -8.54 7.29
CA PHE A 15 1.04 -7.24 7.24
C PHE A 15 -0.48 -7.33 7.28
N GLY A 16 -1.05 -8.53 7.36
CA GLY A 16 -2.49 -8.78 7.40
C GLY A 16 -3.22 -8.49 6.09
N LEU A 17 -2.54 -8.51 4.94
CA LEU A 17 -3.06 -8.00 3.65
C LEU A 17 -3.88 -9.02 2.83
N HIS A 18 -4.31 -10.13 3.43
CA HIS A 18 -4.98 -11.22 2.71
C HIS A 18 -6.32 -10.85 2.08
N ASP A 19 -7.10 -10.00 2.74
CA ASP A 19 -8.41 -9.57 2.24
C ASP A 19 -8.66 -8.09 2.51
N LEU A 20 -8.14 -7.25 1.63
CA LEU A 20 -8.38 -5.80 1.66
C LEU A 20 -9.86 -5.44 1.47
N SER A 21 -10.66 -6.34 0.87
CA SER A 21 -12.08 -6.06 0.59
C SER A 21 -12.95 -6.14 1.85
N SER A 22 -12.46 -6.76 2.93
CA SER A 22 -13.13 -6.86 4.22
C SER A 22 -12.37 -6.20 5.37
N MET A 23 -11.24 -5.53 5.08
CA MET A 23 -10.37 -4.94 6.07
C MET A 23 -10.95 -3.62 6.62
N PRO A 24 -11.05 -3.44 7.95
CA PRO A 24 -11.33 -2.15 8.56
C PRO A 24 -10.32 -1.07 8.15
N THR A 25 -10.76 0.17 7.99
CA THR A 25 -9.90 1.29 7.57
C THR A 25 -8.75 1.54 8.56
N SER A 26 -9.00 1.31 9.84
CA SER A 26 -8.00 1.39 10.92
C SER A 26 -6.90 0.34 10.76
N ASP A 27 -7.25 -0.90 10.43
CA ASP A 27 -6.28 -1.98 10.17
C ASP A 27 -5.47 -1.68 8.91
N TYR A 28 -6.12 -1.19 7.84
CA TYR A 28 -5.42 -0.76 6.63
C TYR A 28 -4.42 0.38 6.90
N ARG A 29 -4.80 1.34 7.75
CA ARG A 29 -3.89 2.42 8.19
C ARG A 29 -2.72 1.88 9.00
N GLN A 30 -2.95 0.90 9.86
CA GLN A 30 -1.88 0.26 10.63
C GLN A 30 -0.91 -0.49 9.70
N ALA A 31 -1.42 -1.22 8.71
CA ALA A 31 -0.60 -1.90 7.71
C ALA A 31 0.28 -0.90 6.94
N LEU A 32 -0.29 0.22 6.48
CA LEU A 32 0.47 1.31 5.85
C LEU A 32 1.57 1.85 6.76
N SER A 33 1.24 2.12 8.03
CA SER A 33 2.19 2.68 9.01
C SER A 33 3.33 1.73 9.33
N ASN A 34 3.07 0.41 9.25
CA ASN A 34 4.06 -0.63 9.43
C ASN A 34 4.93 -0.86 8.19
N GLY A 35 4.74 -0.09 7.11
CA GLY A 35 5.45 -0.27 5.85
C GLY A 35 4.94 -1.45 5.05
N GLY A 36 3.68 -1.85 5.24
CA GLY A 36 3.12 -3.05 4.61
C GLY A 36 2.87 -2.91 3.11
N LEU A 37 2.93 -1.71 2.54
CA LEU A 37 2.82 -1.52 1.09
C LEU A 37 4.05 -0.82 0.54
N LEU A 38 4.43 0.31 1.14
CA LEU A 38 5.51 1.17 0.66
C LEU A 38 6.45 1.57 1.80
N TRP A 39 7.72 1.81 1.48
CA TRP A 39 8.72 2.36 2.40
C TRP A 39 9.66 3.32 1.67
N ILE A 40 10.43 4.11 2.44
CA ILE A 40 11.45 5.02 1.90
C ILE A 40 12.84 4.42 2.18
N ASP A 41 13.64 4.24 1.14
CA ASP A 41 15.00 3.71 1.27
C ASP A 41 16.02 4.78 1.69
N HIS A 42 17.29 4.37 1.86
CA HIS A 42 18.38 5.26 2.25
C HIS A 42 18.77 6.30 1.19
N HIS A 43 18.18 6.24 -0.02
CA HIS A 43 18.30 7.25 -1.08
C HIS A 43 17.07 8.17 -1.15
N ASP A 44 16.18 8.11 -0.18
CA ASP A 44 14.90 8.81 -0.16
C ASP A 44 13.93 8.39 -1.29
N PHE A 45 14.08 7.16 -1.82
CA PHE A 45 13.18 6.63 -2.85
C PHE A 45 12.00 5.90 -2.23
N ILE A 46 10.79 6.13 -2.75
CA ILE A 46 9.61 5.34 -2.38
C ILE A 46 9.68 4.01 -3.11
N ARG A 47 9.60 2.92 -2.36
CA ARG A 47 9.66 1.55 -2.89
C ARG A 47 8.47 0.71 -2.47
N SER A 48 8.09 -0.21 -3.35
CA SER A 48 7.21 -1.33 -3.02
C SER A 48 7.90 -2.24 -2.01
N THR A 49 7.18 -2.65 -0.97
CA THR A 49 7.75 -3.49 0.09
C THR A 49 7.97 -4.93 -0.37
N LEU A 50 7.04 -5.47 -1.16
CA LEU A 50 7.13 -6.85 -1.64
C LEU A 50 8.16 -7.02 -2.77
N SER A 51 8.21 -6.06 -3.70
CA SER A 51 9.02 -6.18 -4.93
C SER A 51 10.30 -5.35 -4.94
N ASP A 52 10.49 -4.46 -3.96
CA ASP A 52 11.56 -3.46 -3.92
C ASP A 52 11.59 -2.49 -5.13
N GLU A 53 10.52 -2.51 -5.95
CA GLU A 53 10.36 -1.64 -7.12
C GLU A 53 10.29 -0.18 -6.68
N ILE A 54 11.09 0.66 -7.34
CA ILE A 54 11.07 2.11 -7.15
C ILE A 54 9.80 2.68 -7.78
N LEU A 55 8.99 3.35 -6.97
CA LEU A 55 7.77 4.02 -7.42
C LEU A 55 7.97 5.51 -7.66
N ALA A 56 8.85 6.15 -6.88
CA ALA A 56 9.20 7.56 -7.03
C ALA A 56 10.58 7.85 -6.46
N THR A 57 11.32 8.75 -7.11
CA THR A 57 12.70 9.15 -6.77
C THR A 57 12.84 10.64 -6.47
N ASN A 58 11.78 11.42 -6.70
CA ASN A 58 11.77 12.86 -6.48
C ASN A 58 10.35 13.37 -6.22
N ARG A 59 10.24 14.63 -5.77
CA ARG A 59 8.96 15.25 -5.38
C ARG A 59 7.94 15.29 -6.52
N GLU A 60 8.35 15.64 -7.74
CA GLU A 60 7.42 15.75 -8.88
C GLU A 60 6.81 14.39 -9.23
N GLN A 61 7.59 13.30 -9.12
CA GLN A 61 7.07 11.94 -9.29
C GLN A 61 6.08 11.54 -8.18
N VAL A 62 6.35 11.95 -6.93
CA VAL A 62 5.41 11.73 -5.81
C VAL A 62 4.12 12.51 -6.03
N ASP A 63 4.21 13.77 -6.48
CA ASP A 63 3.05 14.61 -6.77
C ASP A 63 2.19 13.99 -7.89
N ALA A 64 2.81 13.51 -8.96
CA ALA A 64 2.13 12.80 -10.04
C ALA A 64 1.45 11.50 -9.55
N LEU A 65 2.12 10.73 -8.68
CA LEU A 65 1.55 9.52 -8.10
C LEU A 65 0.33 9.85 -7.21
N ILE A 66 0.42 10.91 -6.39
CA ILE A 66 -0.70 11.36 -5.56
C ILE A 66 -1.89 11.81 -6.42
N GLU A 67 -1.64 12.55 -7.50
CA GLU A 67 -2.69 12.97 -8.44
C GLU A 67 -3.40 11.74 -9.03
N HIS A 68 -2.63 10.74 -9.46
CA HIS A 68 -3.18 9.51 -10.02
C HIS A 68 -4.04 8.73 -9.00
N LEU A 69 -3.57 8.60 -7.75
CA LEU A 69 -4.31 7.96 -6.67
C LEU A 69 -5.61 8.71 -6.32
N ARG A 70 -5.59 10.05 -6.35
CA ARG A 70 -6.80 10.86 -6.16
C ARG A 70 -7.82 10.62 -7.27
N ALA A 71 -7.39 10.49 -8.52
CA ALA A 71 -8.29 10.15 -9.62
C ALA A 71 -8.91 8.75 -9.46
N PHE A 72 -8.15 7.77 -8.95
CA PHE A 72 -8.70 6.44 -8.63
C PHE A 72 -9.73 6.46 -7.50
N ARG A 73 -9.49 7.27 -6.47
CA ARG A 73 -10.42 7.43 -5.35
C ARG A 73 -11.83 7.80 -5.81
N GLU A 74 -11.97 8.68 -6.79
CA GLU A 74 -13.28 9.12 -7.30
C GLU A 74 -14.07 7.99 -8.01
N ARG A 75 -13.39 6.90 -8.38
CA ARG A 75 -14.01 5.71 -9.00
C ARG A 75 -14.26 4.58 -7.99
N MET A 76 -13.80 4.72 -6.75
CA MET A 76 -13.95 3.69 -5.72
C MET A 76 -15.28 3.80 -4.99
N PRO A 77 -15.87 2.67 -4.55
CA PRO A 77 -17.08 2.70 -3.75
C PRO A 77 -16.84 3.37 -2.40
N THR A 78 -17.88 3.97 -1.83
CA THR A 78 -17.85 4.39 -0.42
C THR A 78 -17.80 3.13 0.46
N PRO A 79 -16.91 3.06 1.47
CA PRO A 79 -16.85 1.89 2.33
C PRO A 79 -18.15 1.73 3.13
N PRO A 80 -18.60 0.50 3.42
CA PRO A 80 -19.71 0.27 4.33
C PRO A 80 -19.35 0.74 5.75
N LYS A 81 -20.37 1.10 6.54
CA LYS A 81 -20.19 1.69 7.88
C LYS A 81 -19.28 0.88 8.80
N TRP A 82 -19.31 -0.44 8.71
CA TRP A 82 -18.52 -1.32 9.58
C TRP A 82 -17.01 -1.33 9.26
N MET A 83 -16.61 -0.95 8.03
CA MET A 83 -15.20 -0.78 7.66
C MET A 83 -14.69 0.65 7.90
N SER A 84 -15.61 1.62 7.97
CA SER A 84 -15.28 3.04 8.05
C SER A 84 -14.77 3.42 9.45
N ASP A 85 -13.71 4.23 9.50
CA ASP A 85 -13.30 4.92 10.73
C ASP A 85 -14.10 6.22 10.98
N LYS A 86 -14.97 6.60 10.04
CA LYS A 86 -15.85 7.79 10.10
C LYS A 86 -17.28 7.41 10.44
#